data_AF-A0A2V8G958-F1
#
_entry.id   AF-A0A2V8G958-F1
#
_cell.length_a   1.000
_cell.length_b   1.000
_cell.length_c   1.000
_cell.angle_alpha   90.00
_cell.angle_beta   90.00
_cell.angle_gamma   90.00
#
_symmetry.space_group_name_H-M   'P 1'
#
loop_
_entity.id
_entity.type
_entity.pdbx_description
1 polymer ?
#
loop_
_entity_poly.entity_id
_entity_poly.type
_entity_poly.pdbx_seq_one_letter_code
_entity_poly.pdbx_strand_id
1 'polypeptide(L)'
;MTEALIDWSYGLTGLLRSDFGLPWGAHFVVTNLWWVMPCAIGELSGVAVIARRELHAGRRFEGYLAMLMVAASVAGLWSLTRVRDDILDHEIFWLAALGSMNLAVIVAAAGRAIRAATAQGPPSHQRAATIGLPLVLLLGAALGAHHLQDFTSFELRRVERRQIVDAYEAIREYMRNQHVRRPLIRIDAAVWSQAAGVLLRLRRDRSEVAVADEWVPMFTDAFAANGHEDAIIIVGRGRAGRAATDLPGVPGVLLFESAAIHVEATLTPKIEGGR
;
A
#
# COMPACT_ATOMS: atom_id res chain seq x y z
N MET A 1 3.33 -22.97 -11.42
CA MET A 1 4.00 -22.28 -12.55
C MET A 1 3.06 -21.33 -13.28
N THR A 2 1.83 -21.74 -13.59
CA THR A 2 0.81 -20.85 -14.18
C THR A 2 0.42 -19.68 -13.26
N GLU A 3 0.23 -19.94 -11.95
CA GLU A 3 -0.07 -18.90 -10.95
C GLU A 3 1.05 -17.86 -10.86
N ALA A 4 2.29 -18.29 -10.62
CA ALA A 4 3.44 -17.37 -10.61
C ALA A 4 3.56 -16.49 -11.87
N LEU A 5 3.19 -17.00 -13.04
CA LEU A 5 3.19 -16.21 -14.29
C LEU A 5 2.04 -15.19 -14.32
N ILE A 6 0.87 -15.55 -13.79
CA ILE A 6 -0.28 -14.65 -13.62
C ILE A 6 0.08 -13.54 -12.64
N ASP A 7 0.63 -13.88 -11.48
CA ASP A 7 1.01 -12.94 -10.40
C ASP A 7 2.13 -12.02 -10.85
N TRP A 8 3.12 -12.57 -11.55
CA TRP A 8 4.19 -11.80 -12.18
C TRP A 8 3.64 -10.79 -13.20
N SER A 9 2.74 -11.25 -14.07
CA SER A 9 2.13 -10.38 -15.08
C SER A 9 1.27 -9.29 -14.44
N TYR A 10 0.54 -9.64 -13.37
CA TYR A 10 -0.25 -8.72 -12.58
C TYR A 10 0.61 -7.63 -11.95
N GLY A 11 1.71 -8.02 -11.31
CA GLY A 11 2.66 -7.09 -10.69
C GLY A 11 3.30 -6.15 -11.70
N LEU A 12 3.86 -6.67 -12.80
CA LEU A 12 4.48 -5.84 -13.83
C LEU A 12 3.51 -4.86 -14.48
N THR A 13 2.27 -5.26 -14.72
CA THR A 13 1.26 -4.36 -15.30
C THR A 13 0.62 -3.44 -14.27
N GLY A 14 1.05 -3.45 -13.00
CA GLY A 14 0.42 -2.73 -11.90
C GLY A 14 0.14 -1.25 -12.18
N LEU A 15 1.04 -0.56 -12.90
CA LEU A 15 0.85 0.85 -13.27
C LEU A 15 -0.31 1.07 -14.24
N LEU A 16 -0.63 0.10 -15.10
CA LEU A 16 -1.68 0.21 -16.12
C LEU A 16 -3.07 -0.21 -15.58
N ARG A 17 -3.12 -0.66 -14.33
CA ARG A 17 -4.29 -1.28 -13.73
C ARG A 17 -5.02 -0.29 -12.82
N SER A 18 -6.34 -0.27 -12.93
CA SER A 18 -7.20 0.52 -12.04
C SER A 18 -7.49 -0.18 -10.71
N ASP A 19 -7.21 -1.49 -10.61
CA ASP A 19 -7.48 -2.35 -9.45
C ASP A 19 -6.20 -2.68 -8.64
N PHE A 20 -5.07 -2.05 -8.97
CA PHE A 20 -3.82 -2.23 -8.24
C PHE A 20 -3.81 -1.35 -6.99
N GLY A 21 -4.03 -1.97 -5.82
CA GLY A 21 -4.11 -1.29 -4.52
C GLY A 21 -2.79 -1.19 -3.77
N LEU A 22 -2.77 -0.38 -2.70
CA LEU A 22 -1.69 -0.38 -1.73
C LEU A 22 -1.72 -1.70 -0.95
N PRO A 23 -0.58 -2.37 -0.77
CA PRO A 23 -0.55 -3.63 -0.07
C PRO A 23 -0.74 -3.38 1.43
N TRP A 24 -1.54 -4.24 2.06
CA TRP A 24 -1.81 -4.20 3.50
C TRP A 24 -1.76 -5.61 4.12
N GLY A 25 -1.25 -6.60 3.39
CA GLY A 25 -1.07 -7.97 3.84
C GLY A 25 -2.28 -8.87 3.59
N ALA A 26 -3.20 -8.47 2.71
CA ALA A 26 -4.36 -9.29 2.36
C ALA A 26 -4.02 -10.35 1.31
N HIS A 27 -4.85 -11.40 1.25
CA HIS A 27 -4.79 -12.39 0.18
C HIS A 27 -4.97 -11.71 -1.19
N PHE A 28 -4.12 -12.09 -2.12
CA PHE A 28 -4.08 -11.52 -3.46
C PHE A 28 -5.25 -12.02 -4.31
N VAL A 29 -6.09 -11.09 -4.80
CA VAL A 29 -7.22 -11.42 -5.68
C VAL A 29 -6.90 -10.96 -7.10
N VAL A 30 -6.80 -11.93 -8.01
CA VAL A 30 -6.46 -11.66 -9.41
C VAL A 30 -7.70 -11.29 -10.22
N THR A 31 -7.79 -10.05 -10.66
CA THR A 31 -8.84 -9.55 -11.57
C THR A 31 -8.29 -9.30 -12.98
N ASN A 32 -9.17 -9.41 -14.00
CA ASN A 32 -8.89 -9.02 -15.39
C ASN A 32 -7.68 -9.72 -16.08
N LEU A 33 -7.50 -11.04 -15.89
CA LEU A 33 -6.36 -11.80 -16.44
C LEU A 33 -6.15 -11.69 -17.97
N TRP A 34 -7.22 -11.49 -18.74
CA TRP A 34 -7.19 -11.70 -20.20
C TRP A 34 -6.26 -10.76 -20.96
N TRP A 35 -6.02 -9.54 -20.47
CA TRP A 35 -5.10 -8.57 -21.10
C TRP A 35 -3.77 -8.43 -20.36
N VAL A 36 -3.72 -8.81 -19.09
CA VAL A 36 -2.58 -8.64 -18.18
C VAL A 36 -1.37 -9.46 -18.63
N MET A 37 -1.58 -10.75 -18.92
CA MET A 37 -0.50 -11.63 -19.40
C MET A 37 0.08 -11.17 -20.74
N PRO A 38 -0.73 -10.92 -21.80
CA PRO A 38 -0.21 -10.39 -23.05
C PRO A 38 0.54 -9.06 -22.90
N CYS A 39 0.06 -8.14 -22.04
CA CYS A 39 0.75 -6.88 -21.78
C CYS A 39 2.12 -7.08 -21.14
N ALA A 40 2.22 -7.88 -20.07
CA ALA A 40 3.50 -8.12 -19.39
C ALA A 40 4.53 -8.79 -20.31
N ILE A 41 4.09 -9.78 -21.11
CA ILE A 41 4.95 -10.44 -22.11
C ILE A 41 5.36 -9.46 -23.19
N GLY A 42 4.44 -8.62 -23.68
CA GLY A 42 4.71 -7.60 -24.68
C GLY A 42 5.69 -6.54 -24.18
N GLU A 43 5.53 -6.11 -22.93
CA GLU A 43 6.43 -5.17 -22.25
C GLU A 43 7.85 -5.75 -22.12
N LEU A 44 7.99 -6.95 -21.55
CA LEU A 44 9.29 -7.60 -21.40
C LEU A 44 9.98 -7.82 -22.76
N SER A 45 9.23 -8.30 -23.75
CA SER A 45 9.73 -8.51 -25.11
C SER A 45 10.15 -7.19 -25.76
N GLY A 46 9.36 -6.13 -25.56
CA GLY A 46 9.65 -4.78 -26.04
C GLY A 46 10.96 -4.25 -25.45
N VAL A 47 11.15 -4.35 -24.14
CA VAL A 47 12.38 -3.94 -23.47
C VAL A 47 13.58 -4.76 -23.94
N ALA A 48 13.43 -6.07 -24.16
CA ALA A 48 14.51 -6.93 -24.68
C ALA A 48 14.93 -6.53 -26.12
N VAL A 49 13.97 -6.22 -26.98
CA VAL A 49 14.24 -5.71 -28.34
C VAL A 49 14.93 -4.35 -28.28
N ILE A 50 14.48 -3.45 -27.40
CA ILE A 50 15.12 -2.14 -27.19
C ILE A 50 16.56 -2.34 -26.69
N ALA A 51 16.80 -3.16 -25.67
CA ALA A 51 18.13 -3.43 -25.14
C ALA A 51 19.11 -3.82 -26.26
N ARG A 52 18.71 -4.80 -27.09
CA ARG A 52 19.52 -5.26 -28.23
C ARG A 52 19.76 -4.14 -29.24
N ARG A 53 18.73 -3.38 -29.60
CA ARG A 53 18.83 -2.28 -30.58
C ARG A 53 19.75 -1.17 -30.10
N GLU A 54 19.61 -0.73 -28.85
CA GLU A 54 20.40 0.38 -28.30
C GLU A 54 21.88 -0.01 -28.16
N LEU A 55 22.17 -1.27 -27.77
CA LEU A 55 23.54 -1.79 -27.74
C LEU A 55 24.19 -1.83 -29.13
N HIS A 56 23.46 -2.33 -30.14
CA HIS A 56 23.95 -2.31 -31.52
C HIS A 56 24.15 -0.89 -32.06
N ALA A 57 23.34 0.07 -31.62
CA ALA A 57 23.47 1.47 -31.99
C ALA A 57 24.54 2.24 -31.18
N GLY A 58 25.33 1.55 -30.34
CA GLY A 58 26.41 2.14 -29.54
C GLY A 58 25.95 2.91 -28.29
N ARG A 59 24.64 2.93 -27.99
CA ARG A 59 24.06 3.57 -26.80
C ARG A 59 24.13 2.63 -25.61
N ARG A 60 25.34 2.55 -25.03
CA ARG A 60 25.68 1.56 -24.00
C ARG A 60 24.83 1.72 -22.74
N PHE A 61 24.64 2.94 -22.25
CA PHE A 61 23.90 3.18 -21.01
C PHE A 61 22.45 2.69 -21.11
N GLU A 62 21.71 3.13 -22.11
CA GLU A 62 20.31 2.72 -22.33
C GLU A 62 20.20 1.22 -22.60
N GLY A 63 21.14 0.66 -23.36
CA GLY A 63 21.23 -0.77 -23.62
C GLY A 63 21.40 -1.61 -22.35
N TYR A 64 22.33 -1.22 -21.48
CA TYR A 64 22.55 -1.91 -20.19
C TYR A 64 21.40 -1.69 -19.21
N LEU A 65 20.82 -0.49 -19.16
CA LEU A 65 19.63 -0.23 -18.34
C LEU A 65 18.47 -1.13 -18.76
N ALA A 66 18.17 -1.22 -20.06
CA ALA A 66 17.12 -2.10 -20.56
C ALA A 66 17.43 -3.58 -20.30
N MET A 67 18.70 -4.00 -20.45
CA MET A 67 19.10 -5.37 -20.12
C MET A 67 18.94 -5.68 -18.62
N LEU A 68 19.30 -4.74 -17.75
CA LEU A 68 19.11 -4.87 -16.30
C LEU A 68 17.63 -5.01 -15.97
N MET A 69 16.75 -4.26 -16.63
CA MET A 69 15.32 -4.36 -16.43
C MET A 69 14.76 -5.73 -16.86
N VAL A 70 15.21 -6.27 -18.01
CA VAL A 70 14.86 -7.64 -18.44
C VAL A 70 15.32 -8.66 -17.39
N ALA A 71 16.56 -8.55 -16.92
CA ALA A 71 17.11 -9.45 -15.91
C ALA A 71 16.32 -9.36 -14.59
N ALA A 72 15.98 -8.15 -14.14
CA ALA A 72 15.18 -7.92 -12.94
C ALA A 72 13.76 -8.50 -13.07
N SER A 73 13.10 -8.32 -14.21
CA SER A 73 11.79 -8.91 -14.47
C SER A 73 11.82 -10.44 -14.48
N VAL A 74 12.85 -11.06 -15.09
CA VAL A 74 13.04 -12.52 -15.08
C VAL A 74 13.36 -13.03 -13.67
N ALA A 75 14.19 -12.31 -12.92
CA ALA A 75 14.49 -12.64 -11.52
C ALA A 75 13.24 -12.52 -10.64
N GLY A 76 12.35 -11.56 -10.91
CA GLY A 76 11.05 -11.45 -10.25
C GLY A 76 10.14 -12.63 -10.54
N LEU A 77 10.03 -13.05 -11.80
CA LEU A 77 9.30 -14.27 -12.17
C LEU A 77 9.86 -15.50 -11.45
N TRP A 78 11.18 -15.65 -11.46
CA TRP A 78 11.85 -16.73 -10.73
C TRP A 78 11.52 -16.66 -9.23
N SER A 79 11.60 -15.49 -8.61
CA SER A 79 11.32 -15.31 -7.19
C SER A 79 9.91 -15.80 -6.82
N LEU A 80 8.90 -15.44 -7.62
CA LEU A 80 7.51 -15.87 -7.40
C LEU A 80 7.33 -17.38 -7.53
N THR A 81 8.12 -18.06 -8.39
CA THR A 81 8.07 -19.53 -8.46
C THR A 81 8.60 -20.24 -7.22
N ARG A 82 9.25 -19.53 -6.27
CA ARG A 82 9.78 -20.09 -5.03
C ARG A 82 8.93 -19.82 -3.80
N VAL A 83 7.93 -18.96 -3.90
CA VAL A 83 6.95 -18.76 -2.82
C VAL A 83 6.10 -20.03 -2.72
N ARG A 84 6.01 -20.61 -1.52
CA ARG A 84 5.34 -21.90 -1.27
C ARG A 84 3.94 -21.76 -0.66
N ASP A 85 3.69 -20.64 0.01
CA ASP A 85 2.42 -20.32 0.65
C ASP A 85 1.61 -19.34 -0.23
N ASP A 86 0.41 -18.97 0.22
CA ASP A 86 -0.41 -17.97 -0.48
C ASP A 86 0.37 -16.67 -0.69
N ILE A 87 0.42 -16.21 -1.94
CA ILE A 87 1.13 -14.97 -2.27
C ILE A 87 0.34 -13.78 -1.72
N LEU A 88 1.01 -12.98 -0.90
CA LEU A 88 0.43 -11.78 -0.31
C LEU A 88 0.63 -10.58 -1.23
N ASP A 89 -0.30 -9.62 -1.16
CA ASP A 89 -0.29 -8.39 -1.97
C ASP A 89 1.06 -7.64 -1.97
N HIS A 90 1.72 -7.54 -0.81
CA HIS A 90 3.01 -6.88 -0.65
C HIS A 90 4.18 -7.61 -1.34
N GLU A 91 4.08 -8.92 -1.55
CA GLU A 91 5.11 -9.73 -2.21
C GLU A 91 5.16 -9.50 -3.72
N ILE A 92 4.06 -9.00 -4.30
CA ILE A 92 3.96 -8.66 -5.73
C ILE A 92 4.12 -7.15 -5.95
N PHE A 93 3.81 -6.32 -4.94
CA PHE A 93 3.77 -4.87 -5.08
C PHE A 93 5.03 -4.25 -5.71
N TRP A 94 6.21 -4.73 -5.34
CA TRP A 94 7.48 -4.22 -5.85
C TRP A 94 7.67 -4.45 -7.37
N LEU A 95 7.00 -5.44 -7.96
CA LEU A 95 7.03 -5.67 -9.40
C LEU A 95 6.37 -4.53 -10.19
N ALA A 96 5.43 -3.79 -9.59
CA ALA A 96 4.84 -2.62 -10.24
C ALA A 96 5.86 -1.50 -10.46
N ALA A 97 6.82 -1.35 -9.55
CA ALA A 97 7.93 -0.43 -9.74
C ALA A 97 8.80 -0.87 -10.93
N LEU A 98 9.10 -2.16 -11.05
CA LEU A 98 9.83 -2.69 -12.22
C LEU A 98 9.06 -2.49 -13.53
N GLY A 99 7.76 -2.77 -13.53
CA GLY A 99 6.88 -2.49 -14.67
C GLY A 99 6.90 -1.02 -15.08
N SER A 100 6.82 -0.10 -14.11
CA SER A 100 6.91 1.33 -14.39
C SER A 100 8.23 1.72 -15.08
N MET A 101 9.34 1.09 -14.70
CA MET A 101 10.65 1.32 -15.31
C MET A 101 10.73 0.72 -16.73
N ASN A 102 10.18 -0.47 -16.94
CA ASN A 102 10.04 -1.08 -18.27
C ASN A 102 9.27 -0.15 -19.21
N LEU A 103 8.12 0.34 -18.77
CA LEU A 103 7.29 1.28 -19.54
C LEU A 103 8.04 2.58 -19.83
N ALA A 104 8.81 3.12 -18.86
CA ALA A 104 9.63 4.30 -19.08
C ALA A 104 10.70 4.10 -20.17
N VAL A 105 11.36 2.93 -20.19
CA VAL A 105 12.32 2.55 -21.24
C VAL A 105 11.62 2.48 -22.60
N ILE A 106 10.46 1.84 -22.66
CA ILE A 106 9.65 1.73 -23.88
C ILE A 106 9.24 3.12 -24.39
N VAL A 107 8.69 3.97 -23.51
CA VAL A 107 8.27 5.33 -23.81
C VAL A 107 9.43 6.19 -24.29
N ALA A 108 10.61 6.09 -23.66
CA ALA A 108 11.79 6.82 -24.09
C ALA A 108 12.26 6.38 -25.50
N ALA A 109 12.26 5.07 -25.77
CA ALA A 109 12.62 4.53 -27.08
C ALA A 109 11.59 4.91 -28.17
N ALA A 110 10.31 4.93 -27.80
CA ALA A 110 9.18 5.40 -28.60
C ALA A 110 9.31 6.88 -28.98
N GLY A 111 9.55 7.76 -28.01
CA GLY A 111 9.74 9.19 -28.25
C GLY A 111 10.93 9.48 -29.17
N ARG A 112 12.03 8.72 -29.04
CA ARG A 112 13.16 8.82 -29.99
C ARG A 112 12.78 8.39 -31.40
N ALA A 113 12.02 7.30 -31.55
CA ALA A 113 11.55 6.83 -32.85
C ALA A 113 10.63 7.86 -33.53
N ILE A 114 9.70 8.47 -32.79
CA ILE A 114 8.85 9.56 -33.30
C ILE A 114 9.72 10.74 -33.76
N ARG A 115 10.68 11.19 -32.96
CA ARG A 115 11.55 12.33 -33.32
C ARG A 115 12.41 12.05 -34.55
N ALA A 116 12.93 10.83 -34.69
CA ALA A 116 13.70 10.43 -35.87
C ALA A 116 12.80 10.39 -37.12
N ALA A 117 11.58 9.87 -36.99
CA ALA A 117 10.59 9.83 -38.06
C ALA A 117 10.19 11.24 -38.51
N THR A 118 9.89 12.16 -37.59
CA THR A 118 9.51 13.53 -37.94
C THR A 118 10.66 14.33 -38.56
N ALA A 119 11.91 14.05 -38.19
CA ALA A 119 13.09 14.70 -38.76
C ALA A 119 13.45 14.18 -40.18
N GLN A 120 13.18 12.92 -40.49
CA GLN A 120 13.61 12.28 -41.75
C GLN A 120 12.48 12.10 -42.77
N GLY A 121 11.21 12.34 -42.40
CA GLY A 121 10.05 12.24 -43.29
C GLY A 121 9.80 10.80 -43.77
N PRO A 122 9.05 9.96 -43.02
CA PRO A 122 8.98 8.53 -43.33
C PRO A 122 8.16 8.27 -44.60
N PRO A 123 8.29 7.11 -45.26
CA PRO A 123 7.35 6.69 -46.30
C PRO A 123 5.93 6.56 -45.74
N SER A 124 4.92 7.02 -46.50
CA SER A 124 3.54 7.28 -46.04
C SER A 124 2.83 6.08 -45.40
N HIS A 125 3.16 4.86 -45.82
CA HIS A 125 2.52 3.61 -45.34
C HIS A 125 3.05 3.12 -43.98
N GLN A 126 4.21 3.58 -43.52
CA GLN A 126 4.76 3.21 -42.20
C GLN A 126 4.53 4.28 -41.13
N ARG A 127 4.21 5.54 -41.52
CA ARG A 127 4.01 6.68 -40.61
C ARG A 127 2.98 6.40 -39.52
N ALA A 128 1.86 5.77 -39.89
CA ALA A 128 0.78 5.46 -38.96
C ALA A 128 1.25 4.50 -37.85
N ALA A 129 2.06 3.49 -38.19
CA ALA A 129 2.59 2.54 -37.22
C ALA A 129 3.75 3.14 -36.38
N THR A 130 4.63 3.95 -37.00
CA THR A 130 5.77 4.57 -36.30
C THR A 130 5.37 5.69 -35.34
N ILE A 131 4.23 6.34 -35.58
CA ILE A 131 3.73 7.43 -34.73
C ILE A 131 2.61 6.93 -33.81
N GLY A 132 1.67 6.12 -34.34
CA GLY A 132 0.49 5.68 -33.61
C GLY A 132 0.83 4.78 -32.41
N LEU A 133 1.61 3.72 -32.62
CA LEU A 133 1.97 2.79 -31.54
C LEU A 133 2.67 3.49 -30.35
N PRO A 134 3.71 4.32 -30.55
CA PRO A 134 4.35 5.02 -29.45
C PRO A 134 3.45 6.08 -28.79
N LEU A 135 2.52 6.69 -29.53
CA LEU A 135 1.53 7.61 -28.95
C LEU A 135 0.54 6.87 -28.05
N VAL A 136 0.08 5.68 -28.46
CA VAL A 136 -0.80 4.83 -27.62
C VAL A 136 -0.08 4.38 -26.36
N LEU A 137 1.19 4.00 -26.46
CA LEU A 137 2.01 3.63 -25.29
C LEU A 137 2.20 4.82 -24.34
N LEU A 138 2.46 6.01 -24.88
CA LEU A 138 2.53 7.25 -24.09
C LEU A 138 1.21 7.58 -23.40
N LEU A 139 0.09 7.44 -24.10
CA LEU A 139 -1.24 7.70 -23.54
C LEU A 139 -1.58 6.70 -22.44
N GLY A 140 -1.30 5.40 -22.66
CA GLY A 140 -1.48 4.37 -21.64
C GLY A 140 -0.62 4.60 -20.39
N ALA A 141 0.65 4.99 -20.59
CA ALA A 141 1.54 5.35 -19.49
C ALA A 141 1.06 6.58 -18.71
N ALA A 142 0.59 7.62 -19.42
CA ALA A 142 0.07 8.83 -18.81
C ALA A 142 -1.22 8.57 -18.01
N LEU A 143 -2.14 7.77 -18.56
CA LEU A 143 -3.36 7.36 -17.87
C LEU A 143 -3.04 6.51 -16.64
N GLY A 144 -2.13 5.55 -16.75
CA GLY A 144 -1.68 4.74 -15.61
C GLY A 144 -1.03 5.56 -14.51
N ALA A 145 -0.15 6.51 -14.87
CA ALA A 145 0.47 7.43 -13.91
C ALA A 145 -0.57 8.34 -13.22
N HIS A 146 -1.57 8.83 -13.95
CA HIS A 146 -2.64 9.64 -13.39
C HIS A 146 -3.50 8.83 -12.41
N HIS A 147 -3.85 7.59 -12.76
CA HIS A 147 -4.58 6.68 -11.88
C HIS A 147 -3.79 6.36 -10.61
N LEU A 148 -2.49 6.11 -10.71
CA LEU A 148 -1.64 5.87 -9.54
C LEU A 148 -1.56 7.10 -8.63
N GLN A 149 -1.44 8.30 -9.21
CA GLN A 149 -1.45 9.56 -8.46
C GLN A 149 -2.79 9.79 -7.75
N ASP A 150 -3.90 9.56 -8.45
CA ASP A 150 -5.24 9.68 -7.88
C ASP A 150 -5.44 8.67 -6.76
N PHE A 151 -5.10 7.41 -6.96
CA PHE A 151 -5.28 6.35 -5.97
C PHE A 151 -4.41 6.57 -4.72
N THR A 152 -3.12 6.86 -4.91
CA THR A 152 -2.22 7.24 -3.81
C THR A 152 -2.72 8.49 -3.10
N SER A 153 -3.33 9.43 -3.82
CA SER A 153 -3.90 10.63 -3.22
C SER A 153 -5.20 10.37 -2.47
N PHE A 154 -6.02 9.40 -2.88
CA PHE A 154 -7.36 9.15 -2.35
C PHE A 154 -7.31 8.31 -1.05
N GLU A 155 -6.55 7.21 -1.07
CA GLU A 155 -6.39 6.30 0.07
C GLU A 155 -5.62 6.98 1.22
N LEU A 156 -4.51 7.67 0.93
CA LEU A 156 -3.72 8.34 1.97
C LEU A 156 -4.39 9.59 2.58
N ARG A 157 -5.40 10.19 1.93
CA ARG A 157 -5.94 11.50 2.35
C ARG A 157 -7.31 11.50 3.01
N ARG A 158 -8.25 10.59 2.70
CA ARG A 158 -9.66 10.93 2.97
C ARG A 158 -10.38 10.16 4.06
N VAL A 159 -10.30 8.83 4.10
CA VAL A 159 -11.15 8.05 5.02
C VAL A 159 -10.38 7.67 6.28
N GLU A 160 -9.27 6.95 6.16
CA GLU A 160 -8.48 6.54 7.32
C GLU A 160 -7.85 7.73 8.03
N ARG A 161 -7.28 8.70 7.29
CA ARG A 161 -6.63 9.86 7.92
C ARG A 161 -7.62 10.69 8.76
N ARG A 162 -8.84 10.95 8.25
CA ARG A 162 -9.84 11.71 9.01
C ARG A 162 -10.32 10.93 10.23
N GLN A 163 -10.64 9.66 10.07
CA GLN A 163 -11.08 8.81 11.19
C GLN A 163 -10.00 8.69 12.27
N ILE A 164 -8.73 8.55 11.89
CA ILE A 164 -7.60 8.56 12.84
C ILE A 164 -7.47 9.92 13.53
N VAL A 165 -7.63 11.03 12.80
CA VAL A 165 -7.62 12.40 13.40
C VAL A 165 -8.77 12.53 14.40
N ASP A 166 -9.99 12.21 13.99
CA ASP A 166 -11.20 12.41 14.79
C ASP A 166 -11.19 11.50 16.04
N ALA A 167 -10.78 10.24 15.89
CA ALA A 167 -10.60 9.32 17.01
C ALA A 167 -9.51 9.78 17.99
N TYR A 168 -8.37 10.27 17.47
CA TYR A 168 -7.32 10.86 18.31
C TYR A 168 -7.81 12.12 19.04
N GLU A 169 -8.55 13.01 18.37
CA GLU A 169 -9.07 14.24 18.98
C GLU A 169 -10.08 13.91 20.08
N ALA A 170 -10.97 12.95 19.85
CA ALA A 170 -11.93 12.46 20.85
C ALA A 170 -11.24 11.85 22.07
N ILE A 171 -10.22 10.99 21.87
CA ILE A 171 -9.43 10.42 22.97
C ILE A 171 -8.70 11.52 23.74
N ARG A 172 -8.07 12.46 23.04
CA ARG A 172 -7.32 13.55 23.67
C ARG A 172 -8.22 14.50 24.45
N GLU A 173 -9.41 14.81 23.92
CA GLU A 173 -10.41 15.60 24.61
C GLU A 173 -10.89 14.89 25.88
N TYR A 174 -11.18 13.59 25.79
CA TYR A 174 -11.53 12.78 26.95
C TYR A 174 -10.42 12.77 28.01
N MET A 175 -9.17 12.52 27.61
CA MET A 175 -8.03 12.50 28.53
C MET A 175 -7.86 13.83 29.26
N ARG A 176 -8.06 14.94 28.54
CA ARG A 176 -7.97 16.29 29.11
C ARG A 176 -9.11 16.57 30.09
N ASN A 177 -10.34 16.24 29.71
CA ASN A 177 -11.53 16.53 30.51
C ASN A 177 -11.58 15.67 31.79
N GLN A 178 -11.14 14.41 31.70
CA GLN A 178 -11.13 13.45 32.81
C GLN A 178 -9.78 13.38 33.54
N HIS A 179 -8.80 14.21 33.16
CA HIS A 179 -7.45 14.23 33.73
C HIS A 179 -6.72 12.87 33.68
N VAL A 180 -7.01 12.06 32.65
CA VAL A 180 -6.36 10.76 32.39
C VAL A 180 -4.95 11.02 31.89
N ARG A 181 -3.97 10.39 32.54
CA ARG A 181 -2.54 10.56 32.24
C ARG A 181 -1.98 9.40 31.45
N ARG A 182 -2.44 8.18 31.70
CA ARG A 182 -1.89 6.95 31.12
C ARG A 182 -3.01 5.93 30.88
N PRO A 183 -3.77 6.04 29.79
CA PRO A 183 -4.79 5.05 29.48
C PRO A 183 -4.17 3.73 29.00
N LEU A 184 -4.83 2.62 29.32
CA LEU A 184 -4.64 1.32 28.71
C LEU A 184 -5.48 1.23 27.42
N ILE A 185 -4.82 1.13 26.28
CA ILE A 185 -5.47 0.97 24.97
C ILE A 185 -5.65 -0.52 24.68
N ARG A 186 -6.89 -0.96 24.54
CA ARG A 186 -7.26 -2.29 24.04
C ARG A 186 -7.69 -2.17 22.58
N ILE A 187 -7.16 -3.04 21.73
CA ILE A 187 -7.32 -2.96 20.28
C ILE A 187 -7.98 -4.25 19.78
N ASP A 188 -9.04 -4.11 19.02
CA ASP A 188 -9.57 -5.21 18.21
C ASP A 188 -8.67 -5.40 16.98
N ALA A 189 -8.25 -6.65 16.72
CA ALA A 189 -7.39 -7.00 15.60
C ALA A 189 -7.95 -6.51 14.25
N ALA A 190 -9.27 -6.43 14.10
CA ALA A 190 -9.92 -5.95 12.88
C ALA A 190 -9.67 -4.47 12.55
N VAL A 191 -9.25 -3.65 13.52
CA VAL A 191 -8.99 -2.20 13.35
C VAL A 191 -7.57 -1.81 13.76
N TRP A 192 -6.66 -2.78 13.76
CA TRP A 192 -5.29 -2.59 14.23
C TRP A 192 -4.55 -1.44 13.50
N SER A 193 -4.68 -1.32 12.18
CA SER A 193 -3.98 -0.29 11.40
C SER A 193 -4.40 1.12 11.82
N GLN A 194 -5.70 1.34 12.05
CA GLN A 194 -6.20 2.64 12.49
C GLN A 194 -5.84 2.92 13.95
N ALA A 195 -5.94 1.92 14.84
CA ALA A 195 -5.54 2.04 16.23
C ALA A 195 -4.05 2.35 16.39
N ALA A 196 -3.18 1.72 15.60
CA ALA A 196 -1.76 2.01 15.56
C ALA A 196 -1.50 3.46 15.12
N GLY A 197 -2.25 3.96 14.13
CA GLY A 197 -2.19 5.37 13.70
C GLY A 197 -2.57 6.35 14.82
N VAL A 198 -3.60 6.04 15.61
CA VAL A 198 -4.01 6.83 16.78
C VAL A 198 -2.93 6.80 17.87
N LEU A 199 -2.43 5.62 18.22
CA LEU A 199 -1.37 5.42 19.22
C LEU A 199 -0.09 6.18 18.88
N LEU A 200 0.35 6.09 17.62
CA LEU A 200 1.54 6.79 17.15
C LEU A 200 1.38 8.31 17.27
N ARG A 201 0.16 8.83 17.02
CA ARG A 201 -0.15 10.25 17.16
C ARG A 201 -0.18 10.71 18.61
N LEU A 202 -0.78 9.91 19.51
CA LEU A 202 -0.72 10.15 20.96
C LEU A 202 0.73 10.19 21.45
N ARG A 203 1.57 9.24 20.97
CA ARG A 203 3.00 9.21 21.31
C ARG A 203 3.76 10.43 20.78
N ARG A 204 3.46 10.87 19.55
CA ARG A 204 4.08 12.08 18.95
C ARG A 204 3.83 13.33 19.79
N ASP A 205 2.65 13.41 20.41
CA ASP A 205 2.28 14.51 21.30
C ASP A 205 2.68 14.28 22.76
N ARG A 206 3.53 13.28 23.01
CA ARG A 206 4.08 12.91 24.32
C ARG A 206 3.02 12.48 25.35
N SER A 207 1.87 12.00 24.92
CA SER A 207 0.94 11.30 25.82
C SER A 207 1.53 9.97 26.25
N GLU A 208 1.47 9.68 27.54
CA GLU A 208 1.78 8.34 28.04
C GLU A 208 0.58 7.43 27.77
N VAL A 209 0.83 6.28 27.14
CA VAL A 209 -0.21 5.31 26.79
C VAL A 209 0.38 3.92 26.97
N ALA A 210 -0.44 2.99 27.47
CA ALA A 210 -0.11 1.57 27.52
C ALA A 210 -0.99 0.81 26.52
N VAL A 211 -0.54 -0.37 26.08
CA VAL A 211 -1.32 -1.29 25.26
C VAL A 211 -1.52 -2.60 26.01
N ALA A 212 -2.59 -3.34 25.70
CA ALA A 212 -2.79 -4.67 26.25
C ALA A 212 -1.64 -5.62 25.89
N ASP A 213 -1.35 -6.58 26.76
CA ASP A 213 -0.19 -7.49 26.66
C ASP A 213 -0.09 -8.22 25.31
N GLU A 214 -1.24 -8.58 24.73
CA GLU A 214 -1.37 -9.21 23.41
C GLU A 214 -0.78 -8.37 22.27
N TRP A 215 -0.73 -7.04 22.43
CA TRP A 215 -0.22 -6.09 21.43
C TRP A 215 1.20 -5.60 21.71
N VAL A 216 1.77 -5.87 22.89
CA VAL A 216 3.14 -5.47 23.26
C VAL A 216 4.18 -5.91 22.22
N PRO A 217 4.15 -7.14 21.67
CA PRO A 217 5.10 -7.56 20.63
C PRO A 217 5.09 -6.69 19.36
N MET A 218 3.96 -6.03 19.07
CA MET A 218 3.80 -5.17 17.89
C MET A 218 4.29 -3.73 18.12
N PHE A 219 4.37 -3.27 19.37
CA PHE A 219 4.72 -1.88 19.71
C PHE A 219 6.03 -1.71 20.48
N THR A 220 6.49 -2.73 21.21
CA THR A 220 7.61 -2.78 22.20
C THR A 220 7.18 -2.71 23.66
N ASP A 221 8.06 -3.22 24.54
CA ASP A 221 7.91 -3.23 26.01
C ASP A 221 7.72 -1.83 26.62
N ALA A 222 8.10 -0.77 25.90
CA ALA A 222 7.88 0.60 26.36
C ALA A 222 6.39 0.97 26.49
N PHE A 223 5.50 0.21 25.84
CA PHE A 223 4.05 0.38 25.90
C PHE A 223 3.36 -0.66 26.79
N ALA A 224 4.11 -1.53 27.47
CA ALA A 224 3.51 -2.53 28.35
C ALA A 224 2.73 -1.87 29.51
N ALA A 225 1.60 -2.48 29.86
CA ALA A 225 0.85 -2.11 31.04
C ALA A 225 1.71 -2.33 32.30
N ASN A 226 1.65 -1.41 33.25
CA ASN A 226 2.44 -1.48 34.49
C ASN A 226 1.63 -1.26 35.76
N GLY A 227 0.29 -1.30 35.66
CA GLY A 227 -0.64 -1.13 36.77
C GLY A 227 -0.88 0.33 37.19
N HIS A 228 -0.25 1.29 36.51
CA HIS A 228 -0.47 2.73 36.76
C HIS A 228 -1.50 3.33 35.81
N GLU A 229 -2.20 2.50 35.03
CA GLU A 229 -3.19 2.95 34.07
C GLU A 229 -4.48 3.45 34.73
N ASP A 230 -4.88 4.69 34.41
CA ASP A 230 -5.99 5.40 35.06
C ASP A 230 -7.28 5.44 34.22
N ALA A 231 -7.24 4.89 33.01
CA ALA A 231 -8.42 4.61 32.20
C ALA A 231 -8.15 3.43 31.26
N ILE A 232 -9.23 2.86 30.73
CA ILE A 232 -9.20 1.87 29.66
C ILE A 232 -9.90 2.50 28.45
N ILE A 233 -9.23 2.49 27.30
CA ILE A 233 -9.78 2.94 26.03
C ILE A 233 -9.82 1.74 25.09
N ILE A 234 -11.01 1.43 24.59
CA ILE A 234 -11.26 0.34 23.65
C ILE A 234 -11.37 0.95 22.25
N VAL A 235 -10.55 0.46 21.33
CA VAL A 235 -10.62 0.79 19.90
C VAL A 235 -11.03 -0.46 19.14
N GLY A 236 -12.26 -0.49 18.63
CA GLY A 236 -12.84 -1.69 18.02
C GLY A 236 -13.74 -1.41 16.82
N ARG A 237 -14.28 -2.47 16.21
CA ARG A 237 -15.26 -2.35 15.12
C ARG A 237 -16.69 -2.40 15.66
N GLY A 238 -17.33 -1.23 15.78
CA GLY A 238 -18.69 -1.10 16.33
C GLY A 238 -18.84 -1.65 17.76
N ARG A 239 -20.09 -1.85 18.21
CA ARG A 239 -20.39 -2.46 19.53
C ARG A 239 -19.90 -3.90 19.69
N ALA A 240 -19.68 -4.64 18.59
CA ALA A 240 -19.16 -6.01 18.64
C ALA A 240 -17.69 -6.06 19.07
N GLY A 241 -16.88 -5.06 18.69
CA GLY A 241 -15.48 -4.94 19.14
C GLY A 241 -15.35 -4.78 20.66
N ARG A 242 -16.33 -4.18 21.34
CA ARG A 242 -16.38 -4.10 22.81
C ARG A 242 -16.46 -5.48 23.47
N ALA A 243 -17.27 -6.38 22.89
CA ALA A 243 -17.42 -7.74 23.39
C ALA A 243 -16.15 -8.58 23.18
N ALA A 244 -15.39 -8.30 22.10
CA ALA A 244 -14.11 -8.95 21.82
C ALA A 244 -12.99 -8.51 22.78
N THR A 245 -13.09 -7.31 23.36
CA THR A 245 -12.15 -6.80 24.37
C THR A 245 -12.50 -7.18 25.82
N ASP A 246 -13.21 -8.28 26.07
CA ASP A 246 -13.33 -8.95 27.39
C ASP A 246 -13.54 -8.03 28.61
N LEU A 247 -14.41 -7.02 28.51
CA LEU A 247 -14.80 -6.15 29.63
C LEU A 247 -16.32 -6.22 29.86
N PRO A 248 -16.85 -7.34 30.36
CA PRO A 248 -18.26 -7.47 30.68
C PRO A 248 -18.63 -6.60 31.90
N GLY A 249 -19.56 -5.65 31.72
CA GLY A 249 -20.30 -5.04 32.82
C GLY A 249 -19.82 -3.68 33.34
N VAL A 250 -18.77 -3.07 32.77
CA VAL A 250 -18.39 -1.69 33.14
C VAL A 250 -19.00 -0.69 32.15
N PRO A 251 -19.82 0.28 32.59
CA PRO A 251 -20.37 1.31 31.69
C PRO A 251 -19.23 2.21 31.21
N GLY A 252 -19.02 2.24 29.89
CA GLY A 252 -18.07 3.14 29.26
C GLY A 252 -18.78 4.29 28.57
N VAL A 253 -18.00 5.33 28.27
CA VAL A 253 -18.42 6.53 27.55
C VAL A 253 -17.98 6.38 26.11
N LEU A 254 -18.96 6.41 25.19
CA LEU A 254 -18.67 6.45 23.76
C LEU A 254 -17.95 7.76 23.43
N LEU A 255 -16.72 7.66 22.94
CA LEU A 255 -15.92 8.82 22.54
C LEU A 255 -16.09 9.14 21.06
N PHE A 256 -16.14 8.12 20.22
CA PHE A 256 -16.22 8.27 18.77
C PHE A 256 -16.83 7.02 18.13
N GLU A 257 -17.66 7.21 17.11
CA GLU A 257 -18.21 6.11 16.31
C GLU A 257 -18.26 6.47 14.83
N SER A 258 -17.80 5.54 14.01
CA SER A 258 -17.87 5.58 12.55
C SER A 258 -18.10 4.16 12.02
N ALA A 259 -18.34 4.04 10.71
CA ALA A 259 -18.49 2.73 10.07
C ALA A 259 -17.24 1.82 10.20
N ALA A 260 -16.07 2.39 10.47
CA ALA A 260 -14.80 1.68 10.53
C ALA A 260 -14.24 1.55 11.96
N ILE A 261 -14.40 2.58 12.79
CA ILE A 261 -13.80 2.65 14.13
C ILE A 261 -14.87 3.04 15.16
N HIS A 262 -14.86 2.34 16.29
CA HIS A 262 -15.62 2.61 17.50
C HIS A 262 -14.63 2.78 18.65
N VAL A 263 -14.72 3.90 19.37
CA VAL A 263 -13.87 4.23 20.50
C VAL A 263 -14.72 4.44 21.74
N GLU A 264 -14.44 3.64 22.76
CA GLU A 264 -15.10 3.74 24.06
C GLU A 264 -14.06 3.88 25.17
N ALA A 265 -14.37 4.68 26.19
CA ALA A 265 -13.48 4.83 27.34
C ALA A 265 -14.19 4.59 28.66
N THR A 266 -13.48 3.95 29.56
CA THR A 266 -13.92 3.61 30.90
C THR A 266 -12.85 4.02 31.88
N LEU A 267 -13.20 4.77 32.92
CA LEU A 267 -12.24 5.09 33.97
C LEU A 267 -11.93 3.82 34.78
N THR A 268 -10.65 3.58 35.05
CA THR A 268 -10.27 2.51 35.99
C THR A 268 -10.66 3.00 37.39
N PRO A 269 -11.48 2.28 38.15
CA PRO A 269 -11.75 2.67 39.53
C PRO A 269 -10.41 2.68 40.27
N LYS A 270 -10.04 3.83 40.86
CA LYS A 270 -8.96 3.87 41.84
C LYS A 270 -9.33 2.85 42.93
N ILE A 271 -8.54 1.81 43.08
CA ILE A 271 -8.57 1.02 44.31
C ILE A 271 -8.12 1.99 45.39
N GLU A 272 -9.07 2.61 46.09
CA GLU A 272 -8.78 3.34 47.31
C GLU A 272 -8.14 2.33 48.26
N GLY A 273 -6.84 2.51 48.50
CA GLY A 273 -6.03 1.59 49.27
C GLY A 273 -6.68 1.30 50.62
N GLY A 274 -6.90 0.01 50.86
CA GLY A 274 -6.95 -0.52 52.21
C GLY A 274 -5.71 -0.09 52.97
N ARG A 275 -5.94 0.49 54.14
CA ARG A 275 -4.94 0.59 55.19
C ARG A 275 -4.73 -0.78 55.82
#